data_AF-A0A7C4R596-F1
#
_entry.id   AF-A0A7C4R596-F1
#
_cell.length_a   1.000
_cell.length_b   1.000
_cell.length_c   1.000
_cell.angle_alpha   90.00
_cell.angle_beta   90.00
_cell.angle_gamma   90.00
#
_symmetry.space_group_name_H-M   'P 1'
#
loop_
_entity.id
_entity.type
_entity.pdbx_description
1 polymer ?
#
loop_
_entity_poly.entity_id
_entity_poly.type
_entity_poly.pdbx_seq_one_letter_code
_entity_poly.pdbx_strand_id
1 'polypeptide(L)'
;MSGSEDLKLLNTWVEQFVPKEDVGVFDKIKRAIDLLPDIDLGKDESGREIMLSCHILSRAVARVFNLKCIDGSYRFFYLSDYSVCNHFNCMDGIKNNIIFISCNHSWVLTKNQNIIDVYPIGVLGGPILISCNPLSPVSRLYFPMSTRSVSNGGFSKPSFQRSVKKIISEIRKVTKAEQFDSI
;
A
#
# COMPACT_ATOMS: atom_id res chain seq x y z
N MET A 1 18.75 18.12 -23.75
CA MET A 1 17.30 18.08 -24.04
C MET A 1 16.80 16.65 -24.27
N SER A 2 17.20 15.66 -23.47
CA SER A 2 16.82 14.24 -23.68
C SER A 2 15.93 13.65 -22.57
N GLY A 3 15.96 14.20 -21.35
CA GLY A 3 15.23 13.62 -20.23
C GLY A 3 13.71 13.75 -20.28
N SER A 4 13.15 14.74 -20.99
CA SER A 4 11.70 14.97 -21.02
C SER A 4 10.95 14.11 -22.02
N GLU A 5 11.57 13.68 -23.12
CA GLU A 5 10.95 12.82 -24.13
C GLU A 5 10.96 11.35 -23.71
N ASP A 6 12.07 10.90 -23.09
CA ASP A 6 12.18 9.53 -22.56
C ASP A 6 11.19 9.27 -21.42
N LEU A 7 11.00 10.24 -20.52
CA LEU A 7 9.96 10.18 -19.48
C LEU A 7 8.55 10.12 -20.07
N LYS A 8 8.33 10.84 -21.18
CA LYS A 8 7.03 10.83 -21.88
C LYS A 8 6.78 9.46 -22.49
N LEU A 9 7.76 8.88 -23.18
CA LEU A 9 7.68 7.55 -23.78
C LEU A 9 7.46 6.45 -22.73
N LEU A 10 8.16 6.51 -21.59
CA LEU A 10 7.99 5.55 -20.50
C LEU A 10 6.59 5.61 -19.90
N ASN A 11 6.08 6.81 -19.64
CA ASN A 11 4.71 7.01 -19.13
C ASN A 11 3.67 6.51 -20.14
N THR A 12 3.87 6.76 -21.44
CA THR A 12 2.95 6.31 -22.49
C THR A 12 2.87 4.78 -22.59
N TRP A 13 3.95 4.06 -22.28
CA TRP A 13 3.98 2.59 -22.31
C TRP A 13 3.27 1.96 -21.10
N VAL A 14 3.41 2.55 -19.91
CA VAL A 14 2.72 2.08 -18.70
C VAL A 14 1.23 2.38 -18.77
N GLU A 15 0.86 3.55 -19.29
CA GLU A 15 -0.54 3.97 -19.51
C GLU A 15 -1.30 3.06 -20.50
N GLN A 16 -0.61 2.29 -21.36
CA GLN A 16 -1.25 1.30 -22.23
C GLN A 16 -1.78 0.08 -21.48
N PHE A 17 -1.22 -0.24 -20.31
CA PHE A 17 -1.56 -1.45 -19.55
C PHE A 17 -2.42 -1.18 -18.31
N VAL A 18 -2.72 0.08 -18.04
CA VAL A 18 -3.57 0.49 -16.91
C VAL A 18 -4.70 1.37 -17.41
N PRO A 19 -5.97 0.99 -17.21
CA PRO A 19 -7.10 1.80 -17.63
C PRO A 19 -7.05 3.22 -17.04
N LYS A 20 -7.45 4.23 -17.82
CA LYS A 20 -7.46 5.63 -17.38
C LYS A 20 -8.26 5.86 -16.09
N GLU A 21 -9.32 5.07 -15.87
CA GLU A 21 -10.11 5.12 -14.63
C GLU A 21 -9.30 4.71 -13.40
N ASP A 22 -8.41 3.72 -13.52
CA ASP A 22 -7.54 3.27 -12.43
C ASP A 22 -6.47 4.33 -12.13
N VAL A 23 -5.92 4.96 -13.18
CA VAL A 23 -4.99 6.10 -13.04
C VAL A 23 -5.70 7.25 -12.32
N GLY A 24 -6.92 7.60 -12.72
CA GLY A 24 -7.69 8.65 -12.07
C GLY A 24 -8.00 8.35 -10.60
N VAL A 25 -8.32 7.10 -10.26
CA VAL A 25 -8.50 6.69 -8.85
C VAL A 25 -7.18 6.78 -8.08
N PHE A 26 -6.08 6.33 -8.68
CA PHE A 26 -4.75 6.43 -8.09
C PHE A 26 -4.35 7.87 -7.80
N ASP A 27 -4.53 8.79 -8.74
CA ASP A 27 -4.18 10.21 -8.57
C ASP A 27 -4.96 10.85 -7.42
N LYS A 28 -6.26 10.53 -7.32
CA LYS A 28 -7.10 11.00 -6.19
C LYS A 28 -6.60 10.45 -4.85
N ILE A 29 -6.22 9.18 -4.80
CA ILE A 29 -5.67 8.54 -3.59
C ILE A 29 -4.32 9.16 -3.22
N LYS A 30 -3.42 9.31 -4.19
CA LYS A 30 -2.09 9.88 -3.99
C LYS A 30 -2.19 11.30 -3.45
N ARG A 31 -2.98 12.16 -4.09
CA ARG A 31 -3.20 13.54 -3.62
C ARG A 31 -3.81 13.57 -2.22
N ALA A 32 -4.79 12.71 -1.92
CA ALA A 32 -5.37 12.64 -0.59
C ALA A 32 -4.33 12.25 0.48
N ILE A 33 -3.44 11.29 0.18
CA ILE A 33 -2.38 10.87 1.09
C ILE A 33 -1.30 11.94 1.25
N ASP A 34 -0.88 12.58 0.17
CA ASP A 34 0.13 13.65 0.19
C ASP A 34 -0.37 14.88 0.98
N LEU A 35 -1.70 15.05 1.12
CA LEU A 35 -2.34 16.10 1.92
C LEU A 35 -2.67 15.68 3.36
N LEU A 36 -2.43 14.43 3.75
CA LEU A 36 -2.70 14.02 5.13
C LEU A 36 -1.73 14.73 6.08
N PRO A 37 -2.22 15.35 7.16
CA PRO A 37 -1.33 15.88 8.19
C PRO A 37 -0.69 14.73 8.98
N ASP A 38 0.29 15.05 9.80
CA ASP A 38 0.75 14.13 10.85
C ASP A 38 -0.39 13.86 11.83
N ILE A 39 -0.80 12.60 11.94
CA ILE A 39 -1.95 12.19 12.75
C ILE A 39 -1.48 11.35 13.93
N ASP A 40 -1.69 11.87 15.14
CA ASP A 40 -1.58 11.08 16.35
C ASP A 40 -2.73 10.06 16.43
N LEU A 41 -2.42 8.75 16.46
CA LEU A 41 -3.43 7.69 16.57
C LEU A 41 -3.70 7.27 18.03
N GLY A 42 -3.01 7.89 18.99
CA GLY A 42 -3.09 7.61 20.40
C GLY A 42 -2.43 6.28 20.78
N LYS A 43 -2.89 5.69 21.89
CA LYS A 43 -2.32 4.47 22.46
C LYS A 43 -3.20 3.24 22.26
N ASP A 44 -2.58 2.08 22.17
CA ASP A 44 -3.23 0.77 22.12
C ASP A 44 -3.71 0.31 23.51
N GLU A 45 -4.30 -0.88 23.58
CA GLU A 45 -4.80 -1.49 24.81
C GLU A 45 -3.69 -1.75 25.85
N SER A 46 -2.42 -1.76 25.44
CA SER A 46 -1.25 -1.95 26.29
C SER A 46 -0.55 -0.63 26.62
N GLY A 47 -1.12 0.52 26.23
CA GLY A 47 -0.54 1.84 26.48
C GLY A 47 0.62 2.21 25.54
N ARG A 48 0.85 1.46 24.46
CA ARG A 48 1.88 1.76 23.45
C ARG A 48 1.34 2.71 22.40
N GLU A 49 2.17 3.61 21.91
CA GLU A 49 1.78 4.51 20.81
C GLU A 49 1.50 3.72 19.53
N ILE A 50 0.42 4.10 18.84
CA ILE A 50 0.01 3.48 17.60
C ILE A 50 0.63 4.27 16.45
N MET A 51 1.52 3.63 15.69
CA MET A 51 2.01 4.17 14.43
C MET A 51 1.01 3.94 13.30
N LEU A 52 0.98 4.85 12.33
CA LEU A 52 0.25 4.63 11.08
C LEU A 52 0.90 3.48 10.31
N SER A 53 0.18 2.37 10.19
CA SER A 53 0.64 1.20 9.42
C SER A 53 -0.07 1.10 8.08
N CYS A 54 0.54 0.37 7.14
CA CYS A 54 -0.07 0.01 5.86
C CYS A 54 -1.47 -0.64 6.04
N HIS A 55 -1.64 -1.46 7.07
CA HIS A 55 -2.92 -2.11 7.38
C HIS A 55 -4.02 -1.13 7.77
N ILE A 56 -3.68 -0.04 8.46
CA ILE A 56 -4.62 1.02 8.85
C ILE A 56 -4.94 1.87 7.61
N LEU A 57 -3.92 2.32 6.89
CA LEU A 57 -4.06 3.22 5.74
C LEU A 57 -4.81 2.56 4.59
N SER A 58 -4.44 1.35 4.18
CA SER A 58 -5.08 0.60 3.09
C SER A 58 -6.57 0.36 3.36
N ARG A 59 -6.95 0.05 4.61
CA ARG A 59 -8.35 -0.09 5.00
C ARG A 59 -9.12 1.23 4.94
N ALA A 60 -8.49 2.31 5.38
CA ALA A 60 -9.11 3.62 5.35
C ALA A 60 -9.35 4.08 3.90
N VAL A 61 -8.34 3.96 3.05
CA VAL A 61 -8.42 4.25 1.60
C VAL A 61 -9.50 3.39 0.95
N ALA A 62 -9.49 2.08 1.19
CA ALA A 62 -10.51 1.16 0.67
C ALA A 62 -11.93 1.64 0.97
N ARG A 63 -12.17 2.10 2.21
CA ARG A 63 -13.50 2.54 2.64
C ARG A 63 -13.90 3.91 2.10
N VAL A 64 -12.95 4.81 1.86
CA VAL A 64 -13.25 6.14 1.29
C VAL A 64 -13.49 6.06 -0.21
N PHE A 65 -12.66 5.32 -0.93
CA PHE A 65 -12.70 5.23 -2.40
C PHE A 65 -13.53 4.03 -2.91
N ASN A 66 -14.21 3.32 -2.02
CA ASN A 66 -15.01 2.12 -2.33
C ASN A 66 -14.24 1.06 -3.12
N LEU A 67 -13.04 0.73 -2.63
CA LEU A 67 -12.14 -0.27 -3.20
C LEU A 67 -12.06 -1.51 -2.31
N LYS A 68 -11.53 -2.60 -2.87
CA LYS A 68 -11.29 -3.82 -2.11
C LYS A 68 -9.93 -3.73 -1.42
N CYS A 69 -9.89 -3.87 -0.10
CA CYS A 69 -8.64 -4.05 0.65
C CYS A 69 -8.24 -5.53 0.63
N ILE A 70 -6.96 -5.80 0.36
CA ILE A 70 -6.37 -7.14 0.40
C ILE A 70 -5.28 -7.15 1.48
N ASP A 71 -5.24 -8.24 2.24
CA ASP A 71 -4.15 -8.55 3.15
C ASP A 71 -3.27 -9.64 2.53
N GLY A 72 -1.98 -9.60 2.84
CA GLY A 72 -1.06 -10.58 2.31
C GLY A 72 0.35 -10.40 2.82
N SER A 73 1.29 -10.91 2.03
CA SER A 73 2.71 -10.63 2.18
C SER A 73 3.23 -9.90 0.96
N TYR A 74 4.08 -8.91 1.19
CA TYR A 74 4.93 -8.32 0.17
C TYR A 74 6.30 -9.00 0.25
N ARG A 75 6.75 -9.59 -0.86
CA ARG A 75 8.04 -10.27 -0.96
C ARG A 75 9.04 -9.40 -1.68
N PHE A 76 10.23 -9.29 -1.13
CA PHE A 76 11.37 -8.70 -1.80
C PHE A 76 12.61 -9.57 -1.59
N PHE A 77 13.55 -9.44 -2.51
CA PHE A 77 14.75 -10.27 -2.57
C PHE A 77 15.95 -9.35 -2.62
N TYR A 78 17.01 -9.73 -1.95
CA TYR A 78 18.33 -9.16 -2.18
C TYR A 78 19.39 -10.25 -2.16
N LEU A 79 20.39 -10.06 -3.01
CA LEU A 79 21.61 -10.84 -2.97
C LEU A 79 22.35 -10.43 -1.71
N SER A 80 22.70 -11.40 -0.87
CA SER A 80 23.51 -11.12 0.31
C SER A 80 24.61 -12.16 0.44
N ASP A 81 25.83 -11.68 0.59
CA ASP A 81 26.98 -12.47 1.08
C ASP A 81 27.01 -12.52 2.62
N TYR A 82 26.04 -11.90 3.31
CA TYR A 82 25.99 -11.82 4.78
C TYR A 82 24.61 -12.12 5.38
N SER A 83 24.61 -12.76 6.55
CA SER A 83 23.44 -13.00 7.40
C SER A 83 22.85 -11.67 7.90
N VAL A 84 21.57 -11.37 7.58
CA VAL A 84 20.88 -10.15 8.04
C VAL A 84 19.87 -10.48 9.14
N CYS A 85 19.76 -9.56 10.10
CA CYS A 85 19.17 -9.71 11.43
C CYS A 85 17.62 -9.66 11.48
N ASN A 86 17.06 -10.44 12.42
CA ASN A 86 15.65 -10.49 12.83
C ASN A 86 15.14 -9.20 13.49
N HIS A 87 14.61 -8.23 12.73
CA HIS A 87 13.95 -7.06 13.36
C HIS A 87 12.56 -6.68 12.81
N PHE A 88 12.11 -7.31 11.74
CA PHE A 88 10.75 -7.14 11.23
C PHE A 88 10.10 -8.52 11.16
N ASN A 89 8.79 -8.62 11.36
CA ASN A 89 8.00 -9.86 11.27
C ASN A 89 8.03 -10.42 9.84
N CYS A 90 9.19 -10.89 9.39
CA CYS A 90 9.40 -11.37 8.04
C CYS A 90 9.93 -12.80 8.11
N MET A 91 9.38 -13.68 7.26
CA MET A 91 9.88 -15.05 7.17
C MET A 91 11.10 -15.07 6.27
N ASP A 92 12.23 -15.50 6.84
CA ASP A 92 13.49 -15.65 6.12
C ASP A 92 13.60 -17.06 5.52
N GLY A 93 13.89 -17.11 4.22
CA GLY A 93 14.35 -18.32 3.55
C GLY A 93 15.63 -18.03 2.79
N ILE A 94 16.63 -18.92 2.89
CA ILE A 94 17.85 -18.85 2.10
C ILE A 94 17.78 -19.96 1.04
N LYS A 95 17.86 -19.61 -0.24
CA LYS A 95 18.06 -20.57 -1.33
C LYS A 95 19.09 -20.01 -2.29
N ASN A 96 20.19 -20.73 -2.50
CA ASN A 96 21.26 -20.34 -3.43
C ASN A 96 21.81 -18.91 -3.18
N ASN A 97 22.10 -18.54 -1.93
CA ASN A 97 22.58 -17.20 -1.52
C ASN A 97 21.61 -16.03 -1.80
N ILE A 98 20.33 -16.33 -2.06
CA ILE A 98 19.27 -15.33 -2.14
C ILE A 98 18.48 -15.38 -0.83
N ILE A 99 18.41 -14.25 -0.12
CA ILE A 99 17.55 -14.07 1.04
C ILE A 99 16.18 -13.63 0.55
N PHE A 100 15.17 -14.41 0.92
CA PHE A 100 13.76 -14.12 0.68
C PHE A 100 13.19 -13.48 1.93
N ILE A 101 12.83 -12.20 1.86
CA ILE A 101 12.11 -11.52 2.93
C ILE A 101 10.67 -11.33 2.50
N SER A 102 9.76 -11.72 3.38
CA SER A 102 8.32 -11.53 3.19
C SER A 102 7.74 -10.82 4.39
N CYS A 103 7.15 -9.64 4.22
CA CYS A 103 6.59 -8.90 5.33
C CYS A 103 5.08 -8.77 5.15
N ASN A 104 4.34 -8.88 6.26
CA ASN A 104 2.89 -8.71 6.26
C ASN A 104 2.52 -7.32 5.74
N HIS A 105 1.59 -7.27 4.80
CA HIS A 105 1.23 -6.03 4.11
C HIS A 105 -0.26 -5.97 3.76
N SER A 106 -0.78 -4.78 3.52
CA SER A 106 -2.11 -4.58 2.93
C SER A 106 -2.05 -3.57 1.80
N TRP A 107 -2.81 -3.81 0.74
CA TRP A 107 -2.97 -2.92 -0.40
C TRP A 107 -4.44 -2.85 -0.81
N VAL A 108 -4.76 -1.99 -1.77
CA VAL A 108 -6.10 -1.92 -2.36
C VAL A 108 -6.09 -2.35 -3.81
N LEU A 109 -7.21 -2.88 -4.28
CA LEU A 109 -7.42 -3.23 -5.67
C LEU A 109 -8.38 -2.25 -6.34
N THR A 110 -8.03 -1.85 -7.55
CA THR A 110 -8.94 -1.15 -8.46
C THR A 110 -10.04 -2.10 -8.96
N LYS A 111 -11.04 -1.56 -9.66
CA LYS A 111 -12.09 -2.39 -10.30
C LYS A 111 -11.49 -3.37 -11.30
N ASN A 112 -10.45 -2.96 -12.01
CA ASN A 112 -9.73 -3.77 -13.00
C ASN A 112 -8.64 -4.68 -12.37
N GLN A 113 -8.69 -4.89 -11.05
CA GLN A 113 -7.76 -5.76 -10.32
C GLN A 113 -6.29 -5.32 -10.33
N ASN A 114 -6.01 -4.06 -10.68
CA ASN A 114 -4.67 -3.48 -10.50
C ASN A 114 -4.45 -3.14 -9.03
N ILE A 115 -3.18 -3.20 -8.59
CA ILE A 115 -2.81 -2.94 -7.20
C ILE A 115 -2.50 -1.46 -7.04
N ILE A 116 -3.07 -0.84 -6.02
CA ILE A 116 -2.56 0.42 -5.46
C ILE A 116 -2.00 0.12 -4.08
N ASP A 117 -0.68 0.22 -3.96
CA ASP A 117 0.00 0.13 -2.68
C ASP A 117 0.15 1.54 -2.12
N VAL A 118 -0.63 1.83 -1.08
CA VAL A 118 -0.73 3.16 -0.47
C VAL A 118 0.37 3.43 0.56
N TYR A 119 1.14 2.41 0.91
CA TYR A 119 2.24 2.50 1.88
C TYR A 119 3.35 1.52 1.46
N PRO A 120 4.00 1.73 0.31
CA PRO A 120 4.98 0.78 -0.19
C PRO A 120 6.18 0.66 0.75
N ILE A 121 6.61 -0.57 1.02
CA ILE A 121 7.78 -0.85 1.86
C ILE A 121 9.04 -0.58 1.05
N GLY A 122 9.98 0.19 1.62
CA GLY A 122 11.29 0.43 1.01
C GLY A 122 11.28 1.41 -0.17
N VAL A 123 10.23 2.23 -0.32
CA VAL A 123 10.10 3.23 -1.37
C VAL A 123 9.95 4.63 -0.76
N LEU A 124 10.65 5.62 -1.32
CA LEU A 124 10.42 7.05 -1.06
C LEU A 124 9.56 7.62 -2.20
N GLY A 125 8.45 8.27 -1.88
CA GLY A 125 7.59 8.93 -2.89
C GLY A 125 6.07 8.72 -2.77
N GLY A 126 5.62 7.95 -1.78
CA GLY A 126 4.20 7.75 -1.49
C GLY A 126 3.58 6.57 -2.25
N PRO A 127 2.26 6.57 -2.47
CA PRO A 127 1.55 5.47 -3.10
C PRO A 127 2.08 5.11 -4.49
N ILE A 128 1.99 3.84 -4.86
CA ILE A 128 2.34 3.32 -6.19
C ILE A 128 1.19 2.54 -6.82
N LEU A 129 1.03 2.68 -8.15
CA LEU A 129 0.08 1.93 -8.97
C LEU A 129 0.82 0.85 -9.76
N ILE A 130 0.33 -0.38 -9.69
CA ILE A 130 0.96 -1.55 -10.28
C ILE A 130 -0.06 -2.24 -11.18
N SER A 131 0.28 -2.36 -12.46
CA SER A 131 -0.49 -3.18 -13.40
C SER A 131 -0.41 -4.65 -12.99
N CYS A 132 -1.54 -5.35 -12.97
CA CYS A 132 -1.63 -6.79 -12.75
C CYS A 132 -1.79 -7.57 -14.07
N ASN A 133 -1.47 -6.94 -15.21
CA ASN A 133 -1.32 -7.66 -16.48
C ASN A 133 -0.35 -8.86 -16.30
N PRO A 134 -0.62 -10.04 -16.89
CA PRO A 134 0.29 -11.19 -16.89
C PRO A 134 1.78 -10.89 -17.18
N LEU A 135 2.06 -9.82 -17.94
CA LEU A 135 3.42 -9.36 -18.27
C LEU A 135 4.07 -8.48 -17.21
N SER A 136 3.37 -8.11 -16.14
CA SER A 136 3.88 -7.30 -15.04
C SER A 136 4.50 -8.19 -13.95
N PRO A 137 5.83 -8.35 -13.89
CA PRO A 137 6.47 -9.18 -12.88
C PRO A 137 6.33 -8.61 -11.47
N VAL A 138 6.13 -7.28 -11.34
CA VAL A 138 6.04 -6.58 -10.04
C VAL A 138 4.81 -7.03 -9.26
N SER A 139 3.69 -7.29 -9.94
CA SER A 139 2.47 -7.81 -9.31
C SER A 139 2.72 -9.13 -8.55
N ARG A 140 3.71 -9.93 -8.99
CA ARG A 140 4.08 -11.21 -8.36
C ARG A 140 4.81 -11.05 -7.03
N LEU A 141 5.14 -9.84 -6.62
CA LEU A 141 5.69 -9.56 -5.29
C LEU A 141 4.58 -9.51 -4.22
N TYR A 142 3.32 -9.38 -4.62
CA TYR A 142 2.16 -9.25 -3.76
C TYR A 142 1.41 -10.57 -3.67
N PHE A 143 1.48 -11.24 -2.52
CA PHE A 143 0.84 -12.54 -2.30
C PHE A 143 -0.34 -12.41 -1.35
N PRO A 144 -1.60 -12.50 -1.85
CA PRO A 144 -2.78 -12.45 -1.01
C PRO A 144 -2.78 -13.57 0.04
N MET A 145 -3.17 -13.24 1.27
CA MET A 145 -3.34 -14.19 2.37
C MET A 145 -4.63 -13.87 3.13
N SER A 146 -5.08 -14.81 3.97
CA SER A 146 -6.25 -14.54 4.80
C SER A 146 -5.96 -13.45 5.83
N THR A 147 -6.93 -12.56 6.09
CA THR A 147 -6.84 -11.54 7.14
C THR A 147 -6.52 -12.16 8.50
N ARG A 148 -7.03 -13.37 8.78
CA ARG A 148 -6.74 -14.09 10.01
C ARG A 148 -5.27 -14.48 10.11
N SER A 149 -4.67 -14.96 9.01
CA SER A 149 -3.25 -15.32 8.95
C SER A 149 -2.34 -14.11 9.14
N VAL A 150 -2.71 -12.95 8.58
CA VAL A 150 -1.89 -11.73 8.64
C VAL A 150 -1.99 -11.05 10.01
N SER A 151 -3.21 -10.93 10.56
CA SER A 151 -3.44 -10.13 11.76
C SER A 151 -3.44 -10.91 13.07
N ASN A 152 -3.70 -12.22 13.00
CA ASN A 152 -4.02 -13.05 14.16
C ASN A 152 -5.09 -12.40 15.09
N GLY A 153 -6.11 -11.77 14.50
CA GLY A 153 -7.16 -11.07 15.24
C GLY A 153 -6.80 -9.65 15.69
N GLY A 154 -5.57 -9.18 15.44
CA GLY A 154 -5.16 -7.81 15.78
C GLY A 154 -6.04 -6.72 15.16
N PHE A 155 -6.65 -6.98 14.00
CA PHE A 155 -7.52 -6.01 13.34
C PHE A 155 -8.89 -5.88 13.99
N SER A 156 -9.35 -6.81 14.84
CA SER A 156 -10.61 -6.64 15.57
C SER A 156 -10.45 -5.81 16.85
N LYS A 157 -9.22 -5.45 17.23
CA LYS A 157 -8.96 -4.65 18.44
C LYS A 157 -9.62 -3.27 18.33
N PRO A 158 -10.24 -2.76 19.42
CA PRO A 158 -10.85 -1.44 19.45
C PRO A 158 -9.88 -0.32 19.05
N SER A 159 -8.62 -0.39 19.49
CA SER A 159 -7.58 0.58 19.15
C SER A 159 -7.35 0.66 17.64
N PHE A 160 -7.18 -0.47 16.97
CA PHE A 160 -7.00 -0.57 15.53
C PHE A 160 -8.21 0.00 14.77
N GLN A 161 -9.43 -0.42 15.15
CA GLN A 161 -10.66 0.05 14.52
C GLN A 161 -10.86 1.56 14.70
N ARG A 162 -10.51 2.10 15.87
CA ARG A 162 -10.52 3.55 16.13
C ARG A 162 -9.52 4.28 15.25
N SER A 163 -8.30 3.76 15.11
CA SER A 163 -7.28 4.35 14.23
C SER A 163 -7.74 4.38 12.77
N VAL A 164 -8.31 3.28 12.26
CA VAL A 164 -8.89 3.24 10.90
C VAL A 164 -9.98 4.31 10.74
N LYS A 165 -10.90 4.43 11.71
CA LYS A 165 -11.95 5.47 11.67
C LYS A 165 -11.37 6.89 11.67
N LYS A 166 -10.30 7.14 12.43
CA LYS A 166 -9.63 8.45 12.48
C LYS A 166 -9.03 8.79 11.13
N ILE A 167 -8.29 7.87 10.51
CA ILE A 167 -7.72 8.07 9.17
C ILE A 167 -8.83 8.26 8.11
N ILE A 168 -9.92 7.49 8.17
CA ILE A 168 -11.08 7.70 7.27
C ILE A 168 -11.63 9.12 7.38
N SER A 169 -11.75 9.64 8.61
CA SER A 169 -12.22 11.01 8.84
C SER A 169 -11.28 12.03 8.19
N GLU A 170 -9.97 11.91 8.39
CA GLU A 170 -9.00 12.84 7.82
C GLU A 170 -8.94 12.77 6.29
N ILE A 171 -8.91 11.56 5.69
CA ILE A 171 -8.97 11.39 4.24
C ILE A 171 -10.24 12.05 3.69
N ARG A 172 -11.39 11.90 4.35
CA ARG A 172 -12.65 12.54 3.92
C ARG A 172 -12.64 14.06 4.01
N LYS A 173 -11.92 14.64 4.97
CA LYS A 173 -11.78 16.09 5.09
C LYS A 173 -10.98 16.64 3.91
N VAL A 174 -9.82 16.05 3.63
CA VAL A 174 -8.98 16.49 2.51
C VAL A 174 -9.67 16.25 1.18
N THR A 175 -10.41 15.15 1.02
CA THR A 175 -11.13 14.91 -0.25
C THR A 175 -12.32 15.83 -0.46
N LYS A 176 -13.01 16.25 0.60
CA LYS A 176 -14.09 17.24 0.47
C LYS A 176 -13.55 18.65 0.19
N ALA A 177 -12.46 19.04 0.84
CA ALA A 177 -11.86 20.36 0.67
C ALA A 177 -11.42 20.60 -0.78
N GLU A 178 -10.93 19.56 -1.45
CA GLU A 178 -10.40 19.63 -2.81
C GLU A 178 -11.46 19.43 -3.90
N GLN A 179 -12.75 19.31 -3.56
CA GLN A 179 -13.84 19.02 -4.50
C GLN A 179 -13.48 17.89 -5.50
N PHE A 180 -12.92 16.77 -5.02
CA PHE A 180 -12.67 15.65 -5.93
C PHE A 180 -14.01 15.19 -6.50
N ASP A 181 -14.27 15.53 -7.76
CA ASP A 181 -15.56 15.28 -8.40
C ASP A 181 -16.00 13.82 -8.18
N SER A 182 -17.24 13.71 -7.69
CA SER A 182 -17.97 12.47 -7.45
C SER A 182 -17.94 11.63 -8.74
N ILE A 183 -17.53 10.37 -8.64
CA ILE A 183 -17.70 9.37 -9.70
C ILE A 183 -19.18 9.00 -9.78
#